data_AF-A0A8C9FHN3-F1
#
_entry.id   AF-A0A8C9FHN3-F1
#
_cell.length_a   1.000
_cell.length_b   1.000
_cell.length_c   1.000
_cell.angle_alpha   90.00
_cell.angle_beta   90.00
_cell.angle_gamma   90.00
#
_symmetry.space_group_name_H-M   'P 1'
#
loop_
_entity.id
_entity.type
_entity.pdbx_description
1 polymer ?
#
loop_
_entity_poly.entity_id
_entity_poly.type
_entity_poly.pdbx_seq_one_letter_code
_entity_poly.pdbx_strand_id
1 'polypeptide(L)'
;MPEHNPGDMGGTMRLGKRRTVFKTQNSILRKLYGDEMFVEERHRHRYEVNLLIFFDICLVDHPYFVGVQFHPEFSSRPMKPSPPYLGLLLAATGTLNAYLQRGCKLGSEGYSLIHTLQPEGSKKKTYEVKLILLSGLLC
;
A
#
# COMPACT_ATOMS: atom_id res chain seq x y z
N MET A 1 -13.83 -0.70 -14.54
CA MET A 1 -15.20 -1.02 -14.99
C MET A 1 -16.14 -0.60 -13.87
N PRO A 2 -17.28 0.05 -14.21
CA PRO A 2 -18.32 0.38 -13.23
C PRO A 2 -18.86 -0.88 -12.56
N GLU A 3 -19.38 -0.75 -11.34
CA GLU A 3 -20.03 -1.85 -10.64
C GLU A 3 -21.49 -1.97 -11.04
N HIS A 4 -21.98 -3.21 -11.10
CA HIS A 4 -23.38 -3.50 -11.35
C HIS A 4 -23.90 -4.26 -10.14
N ASN A 5 -24.58 -3.55 -9.25
CA ASN A 5 -25.15 -4.15 -8.03
C ASN A 5 -26.63 -4.49 -8.26
N PRO A 6 -27.15 -5.56 -7.65
CA PRO A 6 -28.57 -5.87 -7.70
C PRO A 6 -29.40 -4.72 -7.13
N GLY A 7 -30.34 -4.19 -7.92
CA GLY A 7 -31.21 -3.08 -7.52
C GLY A 7 -30.80 -1.71 -8.05
N ASP A 8 -29.57 -1.55 -8.54
CA ASP A 8 -29.12 -0.32 -9.20
C ASP A 8 -29.34 -0.43 -10.73
N MET A 9 -29.87 0.62 -11.35
CA MET A 9 -29.95 0.69 -12.82
C MET A 9 -28.63 1.23 -13.40
N GLY A 10 -27.98 0.39 -14.22
CA GLY A 10 -26.74 0.75 -14.92
C GLY A 10 -25.47 0.61 -14.06
N GLY A 11 -24.39 1.23 -14.50
CA GLY A 11 -23.07 1.14 -13.86
C GLY A 11 -22.85 2.19 -12.78
N THR A 12 -22.65 1.76 -11.54
CA THR A 12 -22.39 2.61 -10.38
C THR A 12 -20.89 2.83 -10.15
N MET A 13 -20.57 3.92 -9.44
CA MET A 13 -19.19 4.23 -9.04
C MET A 13 -18.75 3.30 -7.91
N ARG A 14 -17.47 2.92 -7.87
CA ARG A 14 -16.92 2.17 -6.73
C ARG A 14 -16.77 3.11 -5.55
N LEU A 15 -17.72 3.00 -4.62
CA LEU A 15 -17.83 3.86 -3.46
C LEU A 15 -17.84 3.04 -2.16
N GLY A 16 -17.26 3.63 -1.13
CA GLY A 16 -17.36 3.13 0.25
C GLY A 16 -16.22 2.21 0.65
N LYS A 17 -16.38 1.55 1.79
CA LYS A 17 -15.37 0.63 2.34
C LYS A 17 -15.40 -0.67 1.56
N ARG A 18 -14.30 -1.03 0.91
CA ARG A 18 -14.15 -2.27 0.14
C ARG A 18 -12.94 -3.04 0.61
N ARG A 19 -13.04 -4.36 0.50
CA ARG A 19 -11.96 -5.29 0.78
C ARG A 19 -11.04 -5.38 -0.42
N THR A 20 -9.75 -5.20 -0.18
CA THR A 20 -8.67 -5.36 -1.15
C THR A 20 -7.73 -6.47 -0.68
N VAL A 21 -7.60 -7.51 -1.49
CA VAL A 21 -6.80 -8.70 -1.16
C VAL A 21 -5.38 -8.53 -1.69
N PHE A 22 -4.38 -8.84 -0.85
CA PHE A 22 -2.99 -8.85 -1.29
C PHE A 22 -2.69 -10.10 -2.10
N LYS A 23 -2.16 -9.93 -3.31
CA LYS A 23 -1.76 -11.06 -4.17
C LYS A 23 -0.41 -11.66 -3.81
N THR A 24 0.53 -10.82 -3.39
CA THR A 24 1.93 -11.19 -3.20
C THR A 24 2.31 -11.03 -1.74
N GLN A 25 3.07 -11.99 -1.19
CA GLN A 25 3.59 -11.93 0.18
C GLN A 25 4.74 -10.93 0.34
N ASN A 26 5.54 -10.72 -0.72
CA ASN A 26 6.71 -9.85 -0.72
C ASN A 26 6.41 -8.34 -0.86
N SER A 27 5.15 -7.91 -0.71
CA SER A 27 4.79 -6.49 -0.81
C SER A 27 5.18 -5.71 0.45
N ILE A 28 5.85 -4.56 0.27
CA ILE A 28 6.14 -3.63 1.39
C ILE A 28 4.85 -3.19 2.07
N LEU A 29 3.81 -2.86 1.30
CA LEU A 29 2.52 -2.44 1.86
C LEU A 29 1.95 -3.52 2.77
N ARG A 30 1.96 -4.78 2.33
CA ARG A 30 1.45 -5.89 3.14
C ARG A 30 2.15 -5.96 4.50
N LYS A 31 3.48 -5.85 4.53
CA LYS A 31 4.26 -5.81 5.77
C LYS A 31 3.91 -4.63 6.65
N LEU A 32 3.70 -3.44 6.06
CA LEU A 32 3.29 -2.24 6.79
C LEU A 32 1.86 -2.34 7.34
N TYR A 33 0.98 -3.10 6.70
CA TYR A 33 -0.37 -3.41 7.19
C TYR A 33 -0.40 -4.55 8.22
N GLY A 34 0.75 -5.12 8.60
CA GLY A 34 0.84 -6.20 9.61
C GLY A 34 0.70 -7.61 9.04
N ASP A 35 1.09 -7.82 7.78
CA ASP A 35 1.08 -9.11 7.08
C ASP A 35 -0.28 -9.78 6.85
N GLU A 36 -1.35 -9.00 7.04
CA GLU A 36 -2.74 -9.39 6.77
C GLU A 36 -2.97 -9.84 5.31
N MET A 37 -3.94 -10.73 5.11
CA MET A 37 -4.31 -11.23 3.79
C MET A 37 -5.14 -10.23 2.98
N PHE A 38 -5.82 -9.32 3.66
CA PHE A 38 -6.64 -8.28 3.04
C PHE A 38 -6.61 -7.01 3.88
N VAL A 39 -6.90 -5.88 3.25
CA VAL A 39 -7.16 -4.60 3.89
C VAL A 39 -8.54 -4.12 3.49
N GLU A 40 -9.18 -3.32 4.35
CA GLU A 40 -10.45 -2.70 4.01
C GLU A 40 -10.32 -1.19 4.04
N GLU A 41 -10.41 -0.57 2.86
CA GLU A 41 -10.18 0.87 2.68
C GLU A 41 -11.32 1.52 1.90
N ARG A 42 -11.40 2.85 1.98
CA ARG A 42 -12.44 3.61 1.27
C ARG A 42 -12.03 3.88 -0.17
N HIS A 43 -12.92 3.53 -1.09
CA HIS A 43 -12.77 3.82 -2.52
C HIS A 43 -13.77 4.90 -2.95
N ARG A 44 -13.35 5.72 -3.90
CA ARG A 44 -14.22 6.71 -4.56
C ARG A 44 -13.69 7.00 -5.97
N HIS A 45 -13.77 5.98 -6.84
CA HIS A 45 -13.26 6.06 -8.20
C HIS A 45 -14.19 5.31 -9.16
N ARG A 46 -14.15 5.65 -10.45
CA ARG A 46 -14.98 5.03 -11.51
C ARG A 46 -14.15 4.21 -12.51
N TYR A 47 -12.92 4.64 -12.76
CA TYR A 47 -12.05 4.01 -13.74
C TYR A 47 -11.20 2.92 -13.11
N GLU A 48 -11.05 1.82 -13.85
CA GLU A 48 -10.14 0.73 -13.50
C GLU A 48 -9.14 0.56 -14.63
N VAL A 49 -7.96 0.08 -14.26
CA VAL A 49 -6.96 -0.31 -15.25
C VAL A 49 -7.47 -1.55 -15.99
N ASN A 50 -7.39 -1.54 -17.32
CA ASN A 50 -7.71 -2.71 -18.14
C ASN A 50 -6.54 -3.71 -18.06
N LEU A 51 -6.83 -4.94 -17.59
CA LEU A 51 -5.83 -5.99 -17.43
C LEU A 51 -5.18 -6.41 -18.75
N LEU A 52 -5.87 -6.27 -19.89
CA LEU A 52 -5.32 -6.64 -21.20
C LEU A 52 -4.18 -5.72 -21.65
N ILE A 53 -4.07 -4.53 -21.07
CA ILE A 53 -3.07 -3.51 -21.44
C ILE A 53 -1.94 -3.45 -20.39
N PHE A 54 -2.17 -3.99 -19.20
CA PHE A 54 -1.32 -3.80 -18.04
C PHE A 54 -0.39 -5.00 -17.79
N PHE A 55 0.48 -5.32 -18.75
CA PHE A 55 1.46 -6.38 -18.57
C PHE A 55 2.82 -5.88 -18.05
N ASP A 56 3.09 -4.57 -18.01
CA ASP A 56 4.49 -4.10 -17.92
C ASP A 56 4.74 -2.81 -17.08
N ILE A 57 3.89 -2.48 -16.10
CA ILE A 57 4.23 -1.43 -15.12
C ILE A 57 4.87 -2.09 -13.90
N CYS A 58 6.14 -2.49 -14.05
CA CYS A 58 7.02 -2.89 -12.96
C CYS A 58 8.21 -1.92 -12.90
N LEU A 59 8.16 -0.94 -11.99
CA LEU A 59 9.34 -0.16 -11.62
C LEU A 59 10.17 -0.98 -10.64
N VAL A 60 11.08 -1.79 -11.16
CA VAL A 60 11.89 -2.75 -10.37
C VAL A 60 12.96 -2.05 -9.52
N ASP A 61 13.28 -0.79 -9.81
CA ASP A 61 14.42 -0.06 -9.21
C ASP A 61 14.03 1.24 -8.48
N HIS A 62 13.07 1.18 -7.56
CA HIS A 62 12.77 2.33 -6.69
C HIS A 62 12.70 1.94 -5.21
N PRO A 63 13.30 2.72 -4.28
CA PRO A 63 13.35 2.39 -2.85
C PRO A 63 11.95 2.26 -2.22
N TYR A 64 10.97 3.02 -2.72
CA TYR A 64 9.57 2.90 -2.32
C TYR A 64 8.66 3.48 -3.41
N PHE A 65 8.05 2.63 -4.23
CA PHE A 65 7.11 3.05 -5.28
C PHE A 65 5.77 2.36 -5.09
N VAL A 66 4.80 3.09 -4.54
CA VAL A 66 3.51 2.52 -4.17
C VAL A 66 2.40 3.39 -4.76
N GLY A 67 1.53 2.76 -5.55
CA GLY A 67 0.27 3.34 -6.01
C GLY A 67 -0.90 2.58 -5.40
N VAL A 68 -1.85 3.32 -4.81
CA VAL A 68 -3.11 2.78 -4.28
C VAL A 68 -4.27 3.48 -4.95
N GLN A 69 -5.36 2.75 -5.17
CA GLN A 69 -6.58 3.31 -5.76
C GLN A 69 -7.59 3.74 -4.69
N PHE A 70 -7.50 3.16 -3.50
CA PHE A 70 -8.25 3.61 -2.33
C PHE A 70 -7.65 4.89 -1.75
N HIS A 71 -8.39 5.54 -0.86
CA HIS A 71 -8.03 6.76 -0.16
C HIS A 71 -7.50 6.46 1.25
N PRO A 72 -6.18 6.28 1.44
CA PRO A 72 -5.58 6.00 2.75
C PRO A 72 -5.68 7.19 3.71
N GLU A 73 -6.01 8.38 3.22
CA GLU A 73 -6.18 9.58 4.04
C GLU A 73 -7.27 9.38 5.11
N PHE A 74 -8.34 8.66 4.78
CA PHE A 74 -9.49 8.50 5.66
C PHE A 74 -9.24 7.54 6.82
N SER A 75 -8.29 6.61 6.68
CA SER A 75 -7.93 5.63 7.72
C SER A 75 -6.83 6.11 8.66
N SER A 76 -6.14 7.20 8.31
CA SER A 76 -5.08 7.78 9.14
C SER A 76 -5.60 8.39 10.45
N ARG A 77 -4.86 8.20 11.55
CA ARG A 77 -5.12 8.76 12.88
C ARG A 77 -3.80 9.20 13.53
N PRO A 78 -3.80 10.17 14.48
CA PRO A 78 -2.57 10.64 15.13
C PRO A 78 -1.72 9.52 15.75
N MET A 79 -2.37 8.56 16.42
CA MET A 79 -1.70 7.41 17.06
C MET A 79 -1.49 6.21 16.11
N LYS A 80 -2.06 6.28 14.90
CA LYS A 80 -1.99 5.20 13.90
C LYS A 80 -2.00 5.85 12.50
N PRO A 81 -0.85 6.35 12.02
CA PRO A 81 -0.75 6.91 10.68
C PRO A 81 -1.05 5.83 9.65
N SER A 82 -1.64 6.22 8.51
CA SER A 82 -1.92 5.26 7.45
C SER A 82 -0.61 4.64 6.92
N PRO A 83 -0.54 3.32 6.73
CA PRO A 83 0.67 2.62 6.30
C PRO A 83 1.34 3.17 5.03
N PRO A 84 0.60 3.57 3.96
CA PRO A 84 1.23 4.09 2.75
C PRO A 84 2.03 5.39 2.98
N TYR A 85 1.51 6.31 3.79
CA TYR A 85 2.21 7.56 4.13
C TYR A 85 3.37 7.33 5.10
N LEU A 86 3.20 6.44 6.08
CA LEU A 86 4.29 6.08 6.99
C LEU A 86 5.46 5.48 6.19
N GLY A 87 5.18 4.56 5.28
CA GLY A 87 6.20 3.98 4.40
C GLY A 87 6.92 5.02 3.55
N LEU A 88 6.20 6.02 3.03
CA LEU A 88 6.79 7.11 2.26
C LEU A 88 7.77 7.95 3.10
N LEU A 89 7.40 8.33 4.32
CA LEU A 89 8.26 9.10 5.23
C LEU A 89 9.48 8.29 5.67
N LEU A 90 9.30 7.00 6.00
CA LEU A 90 10.39 6.11 6.35
C LEU A 90 11.36 5.87 5.18
N ALA A 91 10.84 5.81 3.95
CA ALA A 91 11.66 5.71 2.75
C ALA A 91 12.45 7.00 2.50
N ALA A 92 11.82 8.17 2.66
CA ALA A 92 12.47 9.47 2.53
C ALA A 92 13.60 9.68 3.55
N THR A 93 13.45 9.13 4.76
CA THR A 93 14.47 9.18 5.82
C THR A 93 15.49 8.04 5.75
N GLY A 94 15.32 7.07 4.84
CA GLY A 94 16.19 5.89 4.73
C GLY A 94 16.03 4.87 5.88
N THR A 95 15.06 5.04 6.77
CA THR A 95 14.84 4.20 7.96
C THR A 95 13.87 3.02 7.73
N LEU A 96 13.28 2.92 6.53
CA LEU A 96 12.27 1.90 6.20
C LEU A 96 12.73 0.46 6.48
N ASN A 97 13.95 0.09 6.08
CA ASN A 97 14.45 -1.27 6.29
C ASN A 97 14.60 -1.59 7.79
N ALA A 98 15.05 -0.63 8.59
CA ALA A 98 15.17 -0.78 10.05
C ALA A 98 13.79 -0.93 10.71
N TYR A 99 12.78 -0.18 10.23
CA TYR A 99 11.41 -0.30 10.70
C TYR A 99 10.80 -1.69 10.42
N LEU A 100 11.04 -2.23 9.21
CA LEU A 100 10.60 -3.58 8.85
C LEU A 100 11.30 -4.65 9.69
N GLN A 101 12.60 -4.51 9.96
CA GLN A 101 13.36 -5.44 10.82
C GLN A 101 12.86 -5.43 12.27
N ARG A 102 12.37 -4.29 12.77
CA ARG A 102 11.80 -4.13 14.11
C ARG A 102 10.37 -4.69 14.25
N GLY A 103 9.80 -5.27 13.19
CA GLY A 103 8.47 -5.87 13.22
C GLY A 103 7.32 -4.87 13.16
N CYS A 104 7.51 -3.74 12.47
CA CYS A 104 6.44 -2.78 12.13
C CYS A 104 5.65 -2.21 13.32
N LYS A 105 6.29 -2.05 14.50
CA LYS A 105 5.68 -1.42 15.67
C LYS A 105 6.10 0.05 15.75
N LEU A 106 5.12 0.94 15.77
CA LEU A 106 5.30 2.32 16.22
C LEU A 106 5.57 2.26 17.73
N GLY A 107 6.84 2.29 18.12
CA GLY A 107 7.21 2.28 19.54
C GLY A 107 6.60 3.47 20.28
N SER A 108 6.29 3.28 21.56
CA SER A 108 5.97 4.36 22.51
C SER A 108 7.18 5.28 22.79
N GLU A 109 8.37 4.92 22.33
CA GLU A 109 9.56 5.76 22.35
C GLU A 109 9.54 6.74 21.17
N GLY A 110 8.80 7.83 21.35
CA GLY A 110 8.94 9.00 20.50
C GLY A 110 10.34 9.60 20.61
N TYR A 111 10.86 10.08 19.47
CA TYR A 111 11.84 11.17 19.43
C TYR A 111 13.32 10.90 19.82
N SER A 112 13.90 9.75 19.50
CA SER A 112 15.38 9.57 19.61
C SER A 112 16.11 9.23 18.29
N LEU A 113 15.39 8.98 17.19
CA LEU A 113 15.98 8.43 15.96
C LEU A 113 16.49 9.44 14.92
N ILE A 114 16.58 10.72 15.25
CA ILE A 114 17.20 11.74 14.36
C ILE A 114 18.72 11.86 14.55
N HIS A 115 19.32 11.10 15.47
CA HIS A 115 20.73 11.26 15.86
C HIS A 115 21.65 10.10 15.48
N THR A 116 21.42 9.40 14.37
CA THR A 116 22.48 8.58 13.74
C THR A 116 22.02 8.07 12.40
N LEU A 117 22.38 8.73 11.30
CA LEU A 117 22.62 8.04 10.02
C LEU A 117 23.68 8.81 9.23
N GLN A 118 24.93 8.38 9.40
CA GLN A 118 25.95 8.45 8.34
C GLN A 118 25.51 7.56 7.17
N PRO A 119 25.97 7.84 5.93
CA PRO A 119 25.57 7.12 4.75
C PRO A 119 26.41 5.84 4.62
N GLU A 120 25.88 4.69 5.02
CA GLU A 120 26.51 3.41 4.71
C GLU A 120 25.70 2.65 3.68
N GLY A 121 26.34 2.42 2.53
CA GLY A 121 25.78 1.74 1.38
C GLY A 121 25.34 0.33 1.75
N SER A 122 24.07 0.03 1.54
CA SER A 122 23.57 -1.32 1.73
C SER A 122 22.63 -1.74 0.62
N LYS A 123 22.93 -2.93 0.11
CA LYS A 123 22.44 -3.56 -1.12
C LYS A 123 20.92 -3.45 -1.25
N LYS A 124 20.49 -2.98 -2.43
CA LYS A 124 19.09 -2.84 -2.84
C LYS A 124 18.38 -4.19 -2.67
N LYS A 125 17.48 -4.29 -1.70
CA LYS A 125 16.50 -5.38 -1.65
C LYS A 125 15.29 -4.93 -2.44
N THR A 126 15.05 -5.62 -3.56
CA THR A 126 13.92 -5.46 -4.45
C THR A 126 12.66 -5.97 -3.74
N TYR A 127 11.61 -5.16 -3.68
CA TYR A 127 10.32 -5.59 -3.15
C TYR A 127 9.24 -5.30 -4.19
N GLU A 128 8.59 -6.36 -4.67
CA GLU A 128 7.54 -6.29 -5.69
C GLU A 128 6.33 -5.51 -5.19
N VAL A 129 5.92 -4.49 -5.95
CA VAL A 129 4.63 -3.83 -5.80
C VAL A 129 3.72 -4.34 -6.90
N LYS A 130 3.02 -5.44 -6.62
CA LYS A 130 1.84 -5.82 -7.43
C LYS A 130 0.67 -4.96 -6.98
N LEU A 131 0.33 -4.02 -7.86
CA LEU A 131 -0.82 -3.13 -7.80
C LEU A 131 -2.04 -3.85 -7.17
N ILE A 132 -2.52 -3.30 -6.05
CA ILE A 132 -3.69 -3.81 -5.33
C ILE A 132 -4.93 -3.38 -6.12
N LEU A 133 -5.18 -4.12 -7.19
CA LEU A 133 -6.34 -3.96 -8.04
C LEU A 133 -6.77 -5.34 -8.51
N LEU A 134 -7.52 -6.03 -7.67
CA LEU A 134 -8.42 -7.09 -8.11
C LEU A 134 -9.55 -7.24 -7.10
N SER A 135 -10.49 -6.31 -7.21
CA SER A 135 -11.85 -6.52 -6.75
C SER A 135 -12.64 -7.17 -7.90
N GLY A 136 -12.57 -8.50 -7.94
CA GLY A 136 -13.56 -9.37 -8.60
C GLY A 136 -13.19 -9.90 -9.99
N LEU A 137 -13.43 -11.21 -10.14
CA LEU A 137 -13.48 -12.03 -11.37
C LEU A 137 -12.16 -12.56 -11.97
N LEU A 138 -11.96 -13.86 -11.71
CA LEU A 138 -11.63 -14.99 -12.61
C LEU A 138 -10.51 -15.86 -12.03
N CYS A 139 -10.84 -17.16 -11.90
CA CYS A 139 -10.13 -18.34 -11.39
C CYS A 139 -8.64 -18.22 -11.04
#